data_AF-A0A9D8SPA9-F1
#
_entry.id   AF-A0A9D8SPA9-F1
#
_cell.length_a   1.000
_cell.length_b   1.000
_cell.length_c   1.000
_cell.angle_alpha   90.00
_cell.angle_beta   90.00
_cell.angle_gamma   90.00
#
_symmetry.space_group_name_H-M   'P 1'
#
loop_
_entity.id
_entity.type
_entity.pdbx_description
1 polymer ?
#
loop_
_entity_poly.entity_id
_entity_poly.type
_entity_poly.pdbx_seq_one_letter_code
_entity_poly.pdbx_strand_id
1 'polypeptide(L)'
;MEIRNGKLHLSQDDIENIISNRIKEIQDKLDDSYYKIKNGEMSPRAPEITMLDEKNYSKSDFMGSYEEFKDEQIISYVKKYVQAMKNNKRIPPSVFDFLKRTVKKNAIEPDEARPDWLDKLENGMKMADEYAQNRADAIVTDNRNFYIPAVIERCLSYIEEERAANTVRAPQVKTNWQTLFKKFKEYKQQIKGTGDLTLQKDYTCLEAIFDLIDKKYVENLTAKDCDFISQKIYYIPKNWKKTDLYKKKKLKNCLTEDITEKNISTTTVKKYLRSFKEFLTYAQRKGYVSLALNVQLEIPSRETRESYDPFTKAELKRIFNPETYPYR
;
A
#
# COMPACT_ATOMS: atom_id res chain seq x y z
N MET A 1 23.75 -2.48 17.24
CA MET A 1 24.27 -3.77 16.75
C MET A 1 25.78 -3.77 16.84
N GLU A 2 26.38 -4.91 17.13
CA GLU A 2 27.83 -5.05 17.15
C GLU A 2 28.28 -6.41 16.63
N ILE A 3 29.56 -6.52 16.25
CA ILE A 3 30.19 -7.80 15.92
C ILE A 3 31.20 -8.11 17.02
N ARG A 4 30.99 -9.20 17.76
CA ARG A 4 31.97 -9.75 18.72
C ARG A 4 32.38 -11.14 18.24
N ASN A 5 33.69 -11.42 18.21
CA ASN A 5 34.23 -12.70 17.74
C ASN A 5 33.75 -13.12 16.34
N GLY A 6 33.49 -12.15 15.45
CA GLY A 6 32.98 -12.42 14.10
C GLY A 6 31.48 -12.68 14.02
N LYS A 7 30.75 -12.63 15.14
CA LYS A 7 29.31 -12.88 15.24
C LYS A 7 28.52 -11.64 15.58
N LEU A 8 27.30 -11.57 15.04
CA LEU A 8 26.36 -10.50 15.31
C LEU A 8 25.79 -10.64 16.73
N HIS A 9 25.90 -9.57 17.50
CA HIS A 9 25.17 -9.39 18.74
C HIS A 9 24.18 -8.25 18.58
N LEU A 10 22.95 -8.50 19.04
CA LEU A 10 21.85 -7.56 19.02
C LEU A 10 21.52 -7.15 20.45
N SER A 11 21.52 -5.84 20.70
CA SER A 11 20.95 -5.28 21.92
C SER A 11 19.43 -5.38 21.90
N GLN A 12 18.79 -5.10 23.04
CA GLN A 12 17.32 -5.05 23.10
C GLN A 12 16.75 -4.02 22.12
N ASP A 13 17.36 -2.85 22.01
CA ASP A 13 16.95 -1.80 21.07
C ASP A 13 17.09 -2.26 19.61
N ASP A 14 18.14 -3.02 19.29
CA ASP A 14 18.30 -3.58 17.94
C ASP A 14 17.18 -4.58 17.61
N ILE A 15 16.82 -5.42 18.58
CA ILE A 15 15.73 -6.41 18.47
C ILE A 15 14.40 -5.68 18.23
N GLU A 16 14.08 -4.67 19.05
CA GLU A 16 12.84 -3.89 18.92
C GLU A 16 12.80 -3.12 17.58
N ASN A 17 13.93 -2.63 17.08
CA ASN A 17 14.01 -2.00 15.75
C ASN A 17 13.75 -2.99 14.60
N ILE A 18 14.26 -4.22 14.70
CA ILE A 18 14.00 -5.28 13.71
C ILE A 18 12.52 -5.67 13.73
N ILE A 19 11.94 -5.86 14.92
CA ILE A 19 10.50 -6.17 15.09
C ILE A 19 9.65 -5.01 14.55
N SER A 20 10.00 -3.76 14.86
CA SER A 20 9.32 -2.57 14.33
C SER A 20 9.36 -2.54 12.81
N ASN A 21 10.49 -2.88 12.19
CA ASN A 21 10.58 -3.00 10.74
C ASN A 21 9.64 -4.09 10.18
N ARG A 22 9.53 -5.23 10.87
CA ARG A 22 8.58 -6.29 10.48
C ARG A 22 7.13 -5.82 10.59
N ILE A 23 6.77 -5.14 11.66
CA ILE A 23 5.43 -4.56 11.84
C ILE A 23 5.10 -3.57 10.72
N LYS A 24 6.07 -2.73 10.30
CA LYS A 24 5.89 -1.84 9.14
C LYS A 24 5.57 -2.62 7.86
N GLU A 25 6.33 -3.68 7.56
CA GLU A 25 6.08 -4.54 6.39
C GLU A 25 4.69 -5.21 6.46
N ILE A 26 4.27 -5.68 7.63
CA ILE A 26 2.95 -6.27 7.86
C ILE A 26 1.85 -5.22 7.61
N GLN A 27 1.96 -4.03 8.21
CA GLN A 27 0.99 -2.95 8.00
C GLN A 27 0.86 -2.60 6.52
N ASP A 28 1.99 -2.40 5.83
CA ASP A 28 2.00 -2.09 4.41
C ASP A 28 1.30 -3.18 3.58
N LYS A 29 1.55 -4.46 3.89
CA LYS A 29 0.95 -5.58 3.18
C LYS A 29 -0.56 -5.71 3.44
N LEU A 30 -1.00 -5.54 4.69
CA LEU A 30 -2.41 -5.57 5.06
C LEU A 30 -3.17 -4.42 4.40
N ASP A 31 -2.60 -3.22 4.36
CA ASP A 31 -3.21 -2.07 3.70
C ASP A 31 -3.28 -2.27 2.17
N ASP A 32 -2.20 -2.80 1.55
CA ASP A 32 -2.18 -3.10 0.11
C ASP A 32 -3.18 -4.19 -0.29
N SER A 33 -3.45 -5.11 0.63
CA SER A 33 -4.31 -6.27 0.41
C SER A 33 -5.69 -6.11 1.03
N TYR A 34 -6.02 -4.94 1.60
CA TYR A 34 -7.24 -4.70 2.38
C TYR A 34 -8.50 -5.24 1.70
N TYR A 35 -8.74 -4.87 0.44
CA TYR A 35 -9.93 -5.33 -0.28
C TYR A 35 -9.90 -6.82 -0.63
N LYS A 36 -8.72 -7.38 -0.87
CA LYS A 36 -8.58 -8.83 -1.12
C LYS A 36 -8.92 -9.62 0.13
N ILE A 37 -8.42 -9.17 1.29
CA ILE A 37 -8.73 -9.77 2.60
C ILE A 37 -10.23 -9.60 2.89
N LYS A 38 -10.76 -8.39 2.76
CA LYS A 38 -12.18 -8.09 3.02
C LYS A 38 -13.15 -8.88 2.14
N ASN A 39 -12.78 -9.15 0.89
CA ASN A 39 -13.59 -9.94 -0.04
C ASN A 39 -13.34 -11.46 0.06
N GLY A 40 -12.46 -11.92 0.96
CA GLY A 40 -12.07 -13.33 1.07
C GLY A 40 -11.18 -13.85 -0.07
N GLU A 41 -10.63 -12.98 -0.92
CA GLU A 41 -9.72 -13.33 -2.01
C GLU A 41 -8.28 -13.60 -1.51
N MET A 42 -7.96 -13.23 -0.26
CA MET A 42 -6.69 -13.49 0.39
C MET A 42 -6.91 -13.95 1.83
N SER A 43 -6.22 -15.02 2.21
CA SER A 43 -6.25 -15.52 3.59
C SER A 43 -5.51 -14.57 4.54
N PRO A 44 -6.05 -14.29 5.73
CA PRO A 44 -5.34 -13.67 6.85
C PRO A 44 -4.03 -14.37 7.23
N ARG A 45 -3.93 -15.68 6.95
CA ARG A 45 -2.77 -16.53 7.22
C ARG A 45 -1.92 -16.78 5.98
N ALA A 46 -1.98 -15.89 5.00
CA ALA A 46 -1.15 -16.02 3.82
C ALA A 46 0.34 -15.87 4.22
N PRO A 47 1.27 -16.61 3.60
CA PRO A 47 2.70 -16.54 3.91
C PRO A 47 3.30 -15.14 3.76
N GLU A 48 2.65 -14.28 2.98
CA GLU A 48 3.07 -12.89 2.82
C GLU A 48 2.73 -12.00 4.03
N ILE A 49 1.88 -12.48 4.93
CA ILE A 49 1.40 -11.79 6.14
C ILE A 49 2.08 -12.37 7.38
N THR A 50 2.11 -13.70 7.52
CA THR A 50 2.72 -14.40 8.66
C THR A 50 4.01 -15.11 8.25
N MET A 51 5.04 -15.07 9.09
CA MET A 51 6.36 -15.63 8.79
C MET A 51 6.59 -16.98 9.47
N LEU A 52 6.14 -17.13 10.72
CA LEU A 52 6.35 -18.28 11.59
C LEU A 52 5.07 -19.10 11.78
N ASP A 53 4.22 -19.19 10.75
CA ASP A 53 3.02 -20.04 10.78
C ASP A 53 3.39 -21.48 10.39
N GLU A 54 2.94 -22.45 11.19
CA GLU A 54 3.18 -23.87 10.97
C GLU A 54 2.63 -24.35 9.60
N LYS A 55 1.55 -23.73 9.11
CA LYS A 55 1.03 -24.01 7.76
C LYS A 55 1.99 -23.60 6.65
N ASN A 56 2.84 -22.58 6.88
CA ASN A 56 3.86 -22.18 5.93
C ASN A 56 4.98 -23.23 5.91
N TYR A 57 5.37 -23.75 7.08
CA TYR A 57 6.31 -24.85 7.19
C TYR A 57 5.81 -26.10 6.47
N SER A 58 4.57 -26.55 6.72
CA SER A 58 4.00 -27.75 6.07
C SER A 58 3.88 -27.65 4.54
N LYS A 59 3.93 -26.43 3.99
CA LYS A 59 3.88 -26.16 2.55
C LYS A 59 5.24 -25.81 1.96
N SER A 60 6.28 -25.73 2.78
CA SER A 60 7.62 -25.41 2.34
C SER A 60 8.37 -26.68 1.91
N ASP A 61 9.37 -26.50 1.04
CA ASP A 61 10.30 -27.58 0.66
C ASP A 61 11.42 -27.78 1.70
N PHE A 62 11.26 -27.22 2.91
CA PHE A 62 12.28 -27.29 3.97
C PHE A 62 12.36 -28.70 4.55
N MET A 63 13.55 -29.30 4.53
CA MET A 63 13.77 -30.69 4.92
C MET A 63 14.19 -30.90 6.38
N GLY A 64 14.19 -29.84 7.20
CA GLY A 64 14.47 -29.91 8.64
C GLY A 64 13.21 -29.85 9.51
N SER A 65 13.42 -29.78 10.82
CA SER A 65 12.38 -29.59 11.82
C SER A 65 11.73 -28.20 11.75
N TYR A 66 10.55 -28.06 12.36
CA TYR A 66 9.88 -26.76 12.44
C TYR A 66 10.69 -25.70 13.22
N GLU A 67 11.47 -26.12 14.21
CA GLU A 67 12.36 -25.24 14.97
C GLU A 67 13.47 -24.67 14.07
N GLU A 68 14.12 -25.53 13.28
CA GLU A 68 15.14 -25.11 12.30
C GLU A 68 14.55 -24.23 11.20
N PHE A 69 13.30 -24.49 10.79
CA PHE A 69 12.58 -23.63 9.84
C PHE A 69 12.39 -22.21 10.39
N LYS A 70 11.93 -22.07 11.65
CA LYS A 70 11.75 -20.75 12.27
C LYS A 70 13.07 -19.99 12.34
N ASP A 71 14.15 -20.68 12.69
CA ASP A 71 15.49 -20.08 12.76
C ASP A 71 15.93 -19.56 11.39
N GLU A 72 15.77 -20.37 10.35
CA GLU A 72 16.09 -19.95 8.99
C GLU A 72 15.26 -18.73 8.56
N GLN A 73 13.96 -18.71 8.87
CA GLN A 73 13.10 -17.55 8.55
C GLN A 73 13.57 -16.29 9.26
N ILE A 74 13.87 -16.36 10.56
CA ILE A 74 14.33 -15.21 11.35
C ILE A 74 15.70 -14.74 10.85
N ILE A 75 16.65 -15.64 10.62
CA ILE A 75 17.98 -15.32 10.10
C ILE A 75 17.88 -14.66 8.72
N SER A 76 17.06 -15.23 7.83
CA SER A 76 16.80 -14.68 6.50
C SER A 76 16.21 -13.27 6.59
N TYR A 77 15.29 -13.05 7.53
CA TYR A 77 14.71 -11.73 7.79
C TYR A 77 15.76 -10.72 8.29
N VAL A 78 16.62 -11.11 9.24
CA VAL A 78 17.70 -10.25 9.75
C VAL A 78 18.69 -9.90 8.65
N LYS A 79 19.06 -10.85 7.77
CA LYS A 79 19.89 -10.59 6.58
C LYS A 79 19.24 -9.57 5.66
N LYS A 80 17.94 -9.73 5.36
CA LYS A 80 17.16 -8.79 4.54
C LYS A 80 17.16 -7.39 5.16
N TYR A 81 16.95 -7.30 6.48
CA TYR A 81 16.94 -6.04 7.22
C TYR A 81 18.30 -5.32 7.17
N VAL A 82 19.39 -6.04 7.46
CA VAL A 82 20.77 -5.51 7.39
C VAL A 82 21.10 -5.02 5.97
N GLN A 83 20.70 -5.78 4.95
CA GLN A 83 20.91 -5.40 3.55
C GLN A 83 20.08 -4.16 3.17
N ALA A 84 18.84 -4.05 3.65
CA ALA A 84 18.00 -2.88 3.42
C ALA A 84 18.60 -1.62 4.07
N MET A 85 19.11 -1.73 5.30
CA MET A 85 19.81 -0.62 5.97
C MET A 85 21.05 -0.19 5.18
N LYS A 86 21.86 -1.14 4.69
CA LYS A 86 23.08 -0.85 3.91
C LYS A 86 22.78 -0.07 2.63
N ASN A 87 21.64 -0.35 2.00
CA ASN A 87 21.21 0.32 0.77
C ASN A 87 20.60 1.71 1.00
N ASN A 88 20.39 2.12 2.26
CA ASN A 88 19.85 3.43 2.57
C ASN A 88 20.92 4.52 2.35
N LYS A 89 20.66 5.41 1.40
CA LYS A 89 21.57 6.50 0.98
C LYS A 89 21.89 7.52 2.07
N ARG A 90 21.22 7.49 3.22
CA ARG A 90 21.34 8.47 4.31
C ARG A 90 22.06 7.96 5.55
N ILE A 91 22.67 6.78 5.52
CA ILE A 91 23.38 6.25 6.70
C ILE A 91 24.79 6.85 6.83
N PRO A 92 25.30 7.04 8.06
CA PRO A 92 26.67 7.48 8.27
C PRO A 92 27.70 6.49 7.68
N PRO A 93 28.86 6.97 7.17
CA PRO A 93 29.90 6.09 6.61
C PRO A 93 30.37 4.99 7.56
N SER A 94 30.50 5.29 8.85
CA SER A 94 30.87 4.32 9.88
C SER A 94 29.87 3.16 10.00
N VAL A 95 28.58 3.46 9.89
CA VAL A 95 27.49 2.48 9.89
C VAL A 95 27.51 1.66 8.60
N PHE A 96 27.73 2.30 7.45
CA PHE A 96 27.87 1.59 6.17
C PHE A 96 29.02 0.58 6.19
N ASP A 97 30.19 0.97 6.69
CA ASP A 97 31.36 0.09 6.79
C ASP A 97 31.16 -1.04 7.80
N PHE A 98 30.40 -0.79 8.86
CA PHE A 98 29.96 -1.84 9.78
C PHE A 98 29.07 -2.86 9.07
N LEU A 99 27.99 -2.41 8.42
CA LEU A 99 27.04 -3.30 7.72
C LEU A 99 27.73 -4.08 6.59
N LYS A 100 28.66 -3.45 5.87
CA LYS A 100 29.47 -4.13 4.84
C LYS A 100 30.31 -5.26 5.45
N ARG A 101 30.88 -5.07 6.63
CA ARG A 101 31.61 -6.11 7.37
C ARG A 101 30.69 -7.22 7.88
N THR A 102 29.51 -6.88 8.40
CA THR A 102 28.50 -7.86 8.87
C THR A 102 28.11 -8.82 7.76
N VAL A 103 27.81 -8.29 6.57
CA VAL A 103 27.45 -9.10 5.39
C VAL A 103 28.63 -9.91 4.89
N LYS A 104 29.83 -9.30 4.75
CA LYS A 104 31.01 -10.00 4.22
C LYS A 104 31.47 -11.16 5.10
N LYS A 105 31.31 -11.05 6.41
CA LYS A 105 31.77 -12.06 7.39
C LYS A 105 30.74 -13.16 7.66
N ASN A 106 29.56 -13.15 7.03
CA ASN A 106 28.43 -14.00 7.41
C ASN A 106 28.15 -13.97 8.93
N ALA A 107 28.30 -12.79 9.55
CA ALA A 107 28.23 -12.66 11.01
C ALA A 107 26.82 -12.95 11.58
N ILE A 108 25.80 -13.00 10.72
CA ILE A 108 24.40 -13.24 11.07
C ILE A 108 24.12 -14.73 11.25
N GLU A 109 24.87 -15.61 10.57
CA GLU A 109 24.69 -17.05 10.69
C GLU A 109 25.14 -17.51 12.08
N PRO A 110 24.28 -18.20 12.85
CA PRO A 110 24.69 -18.81 14.10
C PRO A 110 25.73 -19.91 13.84
N ASP A 111 26.57 -20.20 14.84
CA ASP A 111 27.40 -21.42 14.84
C ASP A 111 26.55 -22.62 15.32
N GLU A 112 27.19 -23.67 15.85
CA GLU A 112 26.52 -24.83 16.45
C GLU A 112 25.56 -24.46 17.60
N ALA A 113 25.82 -23.35 18.30
CA ALA A 113 24.97 -22.85 19.37
C ALA A 113 24.03 -21.73 18.92
N ARG A 114 22.74 -21.91 19.25
CA ARG A 114 21.68 -20.94 19.02
C ARG A 114 21.90 -19.67 19.87
N PRO A 115 21.99 -18.47 19.27
CA PRO A 115 22.30 -17.25 20.02
C PRO A 115 21.08 -16.68 20.72
N ASP A 116 21.26 -16.10 21.92
CA ASP A 116 20.18 -15.54 22.76
C ASP A 116 19.27 -14.52 22.05
N TRP A 117 19.82 -13.77 21.09
CA TRP A 117 19.03 -12.80 20.33
C TRP A 117 17.99 -13.48 19.43
N LEU A 118 18.24 -14.73 19.01
CA LEU A 118 17.34 -15.49 18.14
C LEU A 118 16.05 -15.84 18.87
N ASP A 119 16.15 -16.27 20.14
CA ASP A 119 14.97 -16.57 20.97
C ASP A 119 14.12 -15.33 21.24
N LYS A 120 14.77 -14.20 21.51
CA LYS A 120 14.09 -12.91 21.70
C LYS A 120 13.40 -12.45 20.42
N LEU A 121 14.07 -12.59 19.27
CA LEU A 121 13.48 -12.28 17.98
C LEU A 121 12.35 -13.25 17.63
N GLU A 122 12.48 -14.55 17.90
CA GLU A 122 11.39 -15.52 17.68
C GLU A 122 10.14 -15.10 18.43
N ASN A 123 10.26 -14.81 19.73
CA ASN A 123 9.13 -14.36 20.55
C ASN A 123 8.51 -13.07 20.01
N GLY A 124 9.33 -12.09 19.62
CA GLY A 124 8.85 -10.85 19.02
C GLY A 124 8.17 -11.04 17.66
N MET A 125 8.70 -11.93 16.83
CA MET A 125 8.14 -12.25 15.51
C MET A 125 6.84 -13.04 15.63
N LYS A 126 6.71 -13.95 16.61
CA LYS A 126 5.44 -14.61 16.94
C LYS A 126 4.36 -13.59 17.33
N MET A 127 4.69 -12.63 18.19
CA MET A 127 3.75 -11.56 18.55
C MET A 127 3.38 -10.68 17.35
N ALA A 128 4.32 -10.46 16.42
CA ALA A 128 4.05 -9.71 15.19
C ALA A 128 3.10 -10.46 14.26
N ASP A 129 3.26 -11.78 14.13
CA ASP A 129 2.35 -12.65 13.36
C ASP A 129 0.96 -12.72 14.01
N GLU A 130 0.89 -12.82 15.35
CA GLU A 130 -0.38 -12.75 16.10
C GLU A 130 -1.11 -11.42 15.85
N TYR A 131 -0.38 -10.30 15.92
CA TYR A 131 -0.92 -8.98 15.57
C TYR A 131 -1.41 -8.93 14.11
N ALA A 132 -0.66 -9.51 13.17
CA ALA A 132 -1.03 -9.55 11.77
C ALA A 132 -2.35 -10.29 11.55
N GLN A 133 -2.49 -11.45 12.20
CA GLN A 133 -3.71 -12.26 12.17
C GLN A 133 -4.89 -11.51 12.78
N ASN A 134 -4.75 -11.01 14.01
CA ASN A 134 -5.81 -10.27 14.71
C ASN A 134 -6.30 -9.07 13.87
N ARG A 135 -5.38 -8.35 13.24
CA ARG A 135 -5.71 -7.20 12.38
C ARG A 135 -6.37 -7.63 11.07
N ALA A 136 -5.95 -8.72 10.45
CA ALA A 136 -6.57 -9.25 9.25
C ALA A 136 -7.99 -9.76 9.53
N ASP A 137 -8.20 -10.44 10.66
CA ASP A 137 -9.54 -10.88 11.10
C ASP A 137 -10.45 -9.69 11.42
N ALA A 138 -9.91 -8.64 12.04
CA ALA A 138 -10.59 -7.36 12.23
C ALA A 138 -11.04 -6.70 10.90
N ILE A 139 -10.24 -6.80 9.84
CA ILE A 139 -10.62 -6.31 8.49
C ILE A 139 -11.82 -7.09 7.93
N VAL A 140 -11.87 -8.42 8.14
CA VAL A 140 -12.96 -9.29 7.67
C VAL A 140 -14.24 -9.04 8.46
N THR A 141 -14.13 -8.93 9.79
CA THR A 141 -15.26 -8.80 10.70
C THR A 141 -15.74 -7.35 10.89
N ASP A 142 -15.04 -6.38 10.31
CA ASP A 142 -15.21 -4.94 10.54
C ASP A 142 -15.10 -4.53 12.03
N ASN A 143 -14.46 -5.38 12.84
CA ASN A 143 -14.24 -5.14 14.26
C ASN A 143 -13.05 -4.20 14.46
N ARG A 144 -13.27 -3.06 15.12
CA ARG A 144 -12.21 -2.07 15.41
C ARG A 144 -11.42 -2.38 16.68
N ASN A 145 -11.93 -3.25 17.54
CA ASN A 145 -11.33 -3.60 18.82
C ASN A 145 -10.76 -5.02 18.74
N PHE A 146 -9.47 -5.12 18.47
CA PHE A 146 -8.73 -6.39 18.48
C PHE A 146 -7.54 -6.27 19.43
N TYR A 147 -7.10 -7.42 19.94
CA TYR A 147 -5.97 -7.48 20.86
C TYR A 147 -4.65 -7.17 20.15
N ILE A 148 -3.85 -6.29 20.76
CA ILE A 148 -2.50 -5.93 20.33
C ILE A 148 -1.55 -6.29 21.46
N PRO A 149 -0.53 -7.15 21.23
CA PRO A 149 0.46 -7.46 22.26
C PRO A 149 1.26 -6.21 22.69
N ALA A 150 1.57 -6.07 23.98
CA ALA A 150 2.21 -4.86 24.53
C ALA A 150 3.56 -4.49 23.87
N VAL A 151 4.36 -5.49 23.47
CA VAL A 151 5.61 -5.25 22.71
C VAL A 151 5.32 -4.60 21.35
N ILE A 152 4.26 -5.07 20.67
CA ILE A 152 3.83 -4.55 19.38
C ILE A 152 3.26 -3.14 19.55
N GLU A 153 2.49 -2.88 20.60
CA GLU A 153 1.97 -1.55 20.92
C GLU A 153 3.11 -0.52 21.06
N ARG A 154 4.16 -0.84 21.83
CA ARG A 154 5.35 0.03 21.94
C ARG A 154 6.03 0.27 20.59
N CYS A 155 6.18 -0.78 19.78
CA CYS A 155 6.73 -0.65 18.42
C CYS A 155 5.84 0.25 17.53
N LEU A 156 4.52 0.13 17.63
CA LEU A 156 3.57 0.97 16.90
C LEU A 156 3.70 2.43 17.30
N SER A 157 3.81 2.74 18.59
CA SER A 157 4.06 4.10 19.08
C SER A 157 5.36 4.67 18.51
N TYR A 158 6.45 3.89 18.52
CA TYR A 158 7.72 4.32 17.90
C TYR A 158 7.59 4.58 16.38
N ILE A 159 6.86 3.72 15.67
CA ILE A 159 6.60 3.89 14.23
C ILE A 159 5.80 5.18 13.98
N GLU A 160 4.81 5.46 14.81
CA GLU A 160 3.99 6.68 14.73
C GLU A 160 4.81 7.94 15.05
N GLU A 161 5.66 7.90 16.08
CA GLU A 161 6.60 8.97 16.41
C GLU A 161 7.60 9.23 15.28
N GLU A 162 8.17 8.18 14.67
CA GLU A 162 9.08 8.31 13.53
C GLU A 162 8.36 8.92 12.32
N ARG A 163 7.11 8.51 12.06
CA ARG A 163 6.27 9.12 11.02
C ARG A 163 6.00 10.59 11.33
N ALA A 164 5.62 10.91 12.57
CA ALA A 164 5.35 12.27 13.03
C ALA A 164 6.59 13.16 12.92
N ALA A 165 7.75 12.70 13.38
CA ALA A 165 9.02 13.42 13.28
C ALA A 165 9.42 13.67 11.81
N ASN A 166 9.14 12.72 10.92
CA ASN A 166 9.29 12.90 9.48
C ASN A 166 8.25 13.85 8.87
N THR A 167 7.07 14.01 9.48
CA THR A 167 6.04 14.99 9.05
C THR A 167 6.33 16.40 9.57
N VAL A 168 6.92 16.55 10.77
CA VAL A 168 7.32 17.84 11.35
C VAL A 168 8.47 18.49 10.57
N ARG A 169 9.27 17.69 9.86
CA ARG A 169 10.14 18.18 8.79
C ARG A 169 9.31 18.41 7.53
N ALA A 170 8.49 19.46 7.54
CA ALA A 170 7.87 19.95 6.32
C ALA A 170 8.94 20.02 5.22
N PRO A 171 8.81 19.30 4.10
CA PRO A 171 9.80 19.41 3.04
C PRO A 171 9.83 20.87 2.61
N GLN A 172 10.96 21.56 2.84
CA GLN A 172 11.11 22.96 2.44
C GLN A 172 10.86 23.16 0.94
N VAL A 173 10.93 22.08 0.16
CA VAL A 173 10.58 22.01 -1.25
C VAL A 173 9.25 21.29 -1.41
N LYS A 174 8.20 22.04 -1.75
CA LYS A 174 6.88 21.49 -2.10
C LYS A 174 6.98 20.68 -3.40
N THR A 175 6.38 19.50 -3.42
CA THR A 175 6.45 18.56 -4.54
C THR A 175 5.24 18.72 -5.45
N ASN A 176 5.49 19.01 -6.72
CA ASN A 176 4.42 19.02 -7.72
C ASN A 176 3.83 17.61 -7.87
N TRP A 177 2.50 17.51 -7.90
CA TRP A 177 1.80 16.23 -7.99
C TRP A 177 2.20 15.41 -9.23
N GLN A 178 2.50 16.06 -10.36
CA GLN A 178 2.96 15.39 -11.58
C GLN A 178 4.33 14.74 -11.38
N THR A 179 5.22 15.40 -10.63
CA THR A 179 6.53 14.85 -10.29
C THR A 179 6.38 13.65 -9.37
N LEU A 180 5.49 13.74 -8.38
CA LEU A 180 5.19 12.60 -7.50
C LEU A 180 4.54 11.45 -8.27
N PHE A 181 3.68 11.77 -9.25
CA PHE A 181 3.04 10.78 -10.11
C PHE A 181 4.04 9.96 -10.92
N LYS A 182 5.16 10.54 -11.38
CA LYS A 182 6.21 9.76 -12.06
C LYS A 182 6.77 8.66 -11.15
N LYS A 183 7.06 8.99 -9.88
CA LYS A 183 7.53 8.01 -8.88
C LYS A 183 6.45 6.97 -8.53
N PHE A 184 5.19 7.40 -8.47
CA PHE A 184 4.04 6.52 -8.26
C PHE A 184 3.84 5.55 -9.44
N LYS A 185 4.03 6.03 -10.68
CA LYS A 185 3.98 5.23 -11.91
C LYS A 185 5.05 4.15 -11.89
N GLU A 186 6.30 4.52 -11.60
CA GLU A 186 7.42 3.57 -11.46
C GLU A 186 7.11 2.50 -10.40
N TYR A 187 6.60 2.91 -9.24
CA TYR A 187 6.16 2.00 -8.19
C TYR A 187 5.08 1.03 -8.68
N LYS A 188 4.03 1.50 -9.35
CA LYS A 188 2.95 0.63 -9.85
C LYS A 188 3.39 -0.31 -10.97
N GLN A 189 4.34 0.12 -11.82
CA GLN A 189 4.90 -0.73 -12.86
C GLN A 189 5.78 -1.84 -12.26
N GLN A 190 6.73 -1.46 -11.40
CA GLN A 190 7.74 -2.39 -10.89
C GLN A 190 7.21 -3.31 -9.80
N ILE A 191 6.33 -2.82 -8.93
CA ILE A 191 5.86 -3.58 -7.75
C ILE A 191 4.48 -4.20 -7.98
N LYS A 192 3.57 -3.47 -8.64
CA LYS A 192 2.20 -3.96 -8.88
C LYS A 192 1.98 -4.56 -10.28
N GLY A 193 2.98 -4.53 -11.17
CA GLY A 193 2.85 -5.03 -12.54
C GLY A 193 1.75 -4.35 -13.35
N THR A 194 1.41 -3.10 -13.04
CA THR A 194 0.29 -2.40 -13.68
C THR A 194 0.65 -1.97 -15.11
N GLY A 195 -0.20 -2.31 -16.09
CA GLY A 195 0.00 -1.95 -17.49
C GLY A 195 -0.16 -0.45 -17.79
N ASP A 196 0.49 0.02 -18.87
CA ASP A 196 0.59 1.45 -19.22
C ASP A 196 -0.75 2.13 -19.49
N LEU A 197 -1.71 1.43 -20.10
CA LEU A 197 -3.06 1.98 -20.35
C LEU A 197 -3.79 2.32 -19.05
N THR A 198 -3.60 1.52 -18.01
CA THR A 198 -4.19 1.78 -16.69
C THR A 198 -3.51 2.97 -16.04
N LEU A 199 -2.19 3.09 -16.16
CA LEU A 199 -1.44 4.22 -15.61
C LEU A 199 -1.78 5.55 -16.30
N GLN A 200 -2.01 5.54 -17.61
CA GLN A 200 -2.51 6.73 -18.32
C GLN A 200 -3.92 7.12 -17.87
N LYS A 201 -4.78 6.12 -17.62
CA LYS A 201 -6.12 6.35 -17.05
C LYS A 201 -6.01 6.96 -15.65
N ASP A 202 -5.12 6.44 -14.79
CA ASP A 202 -4.89 6.97 -13.44
C ASP A 202 -4.39 8.42 -13.50
N TYR A 203 -3.41 8.72 -14.38
CA TYR A 203 -2.93 10.09 -14.59
C TYR A 203 -4.08 11.03 -14.97
N THR A 204 -4.93 10.62 -15.91
CA THR A 204 -6.05 11.45 -16.38
C THR A 204 -7.06 11.73 -15.26
N CYS A 205 -7.30 10.75 -14.40
CA CYS A 205 -8.17 10.89 -13.23
C CYS A 205 -7.59 11.87 -12.20
N LEU A 206 -6.30 11.74 -11.91
CA LEU A 206 -5.59 12.62 -10.97
C LEU A 206 -5.51 14.05 -11.50
N GLU A 207 -5.22 14.23 -12.79
CA GLU A 207 -5.18 15.53 -13.45
C GLU A 207 -6.52 16.26 -13.27
N ALA A 208 -7.63 15.57 -13.51
CA ALA A 208 -8.96 16.16 -13.28
C ALA A 208 -9.20 16.54 -11.81
N ILE A 209 -8.72 15.74 -10.86
CA ILE A 209 -8.90 16.06 -9.43
C ILE A 209 -8.04 17.26 -9.01
N PHE A 210 -6.78 17.33 -9.44
CA PHE A 210 -5.91 18.45 -9.13
C PHE A 210 -6.37 19.75 -9.84
N ASP A 211 -6.95 19.64 -11.03
CA ASP A 211 -7.60 20.76 -11.72
C ASP A 211 -8.88 21.23 -11.00
N LEU A 212 -9.63 20.30 -10.38
CA LEU A 212 -10.86 20.61 -9.64
C LEU A 212 -10.57 21.45 -8.38
N ILE A 213 -9.51 21.12 -7.65
CA ILE A 213 -9.10 21.83 -6.43
C ILE A 213 -8.15 23.00 -6.68
N ASP A 214 -7.64 23.14 -7.91
CA ASP A 214 -6.66 24.16 -8.31
C ASP A 214 -5.38 24.14 -7.44
N LYS A 215 -4.89 22.93 -7.14
CA LYS A 215 -3.65 22.73 -6.36
C LYS A 215 -2.60 22.02 -7.19
N LYS A 216 -1.37 22.52 -7.12
CA LYS A 216 -0.22 21.94 -7.82
C LYS A 216 0.67 21.08 -6.92
N TYR A 217 0.69 21.37 -5.63
CA TYR A 217 1.58 20.75 -4.66
C TYR A 217 0.82 19.83 -3.72
N VAL A 218 1.36 18.63 -3.52
CA VAL A 218 0.69 17.55 -2.79
C VAL A 218 0.64 17.87 -1.29
N GLU A 219 1.66 18.54 -0.76
CA GLU A 219 1.76 18.94 0.64
C GLU A 219 0.74 20.04 1.02
N ASN A 220 0.18 20.74 0.03
CA ASN A 220 -0.87 21.75 0.27
C ASN A 220 -2.28 21.13 0.36
N LEU A 221 -2.42 19.81 0.21
CA LEU A 221 -3.70 19.12 0.36
C LEU A 221 -4.14 19.16 1.83
N THR A 222 -5.42 19.44 2.02
CA THR A 222 -6.07 19.60 3.32
C THR A 222 -7.36 18.77 3.36
N ALA A 223 -7.85 18.52 4.57
CA ALA A 223 -9.11 17.84 4.82
C ALA A 223 -10.27 18.40 3.97
N LYS A 224 -10.35 19.72 3.92
CA LYS A 224 -11.39 20.45 3.17
C LYS A 224 -11.33 20.17 1.67
N ASP A 225 -10.15 19.88 1.12
CA ASP A 225 -10.03 19.53 -0.30
C ASP A 225 -10.59 18.13 -0.55
N CYS A 226 -10.35 17.17 0.35
CA CYS A 226 -10.92 15.83 0.26
C CYS A 226 -12.45 15.87 0.29
N ASP A 227 -13.04 16.61 1.25
CA ASP A 227 -14.49 16.81 1.33
C ASP A 227 -15.04 17.49 0.07
N PHE A 228 -14.35 18.53 -0.41
CA PHE A 228 -14.73 19.24 -1.64
C PHE A 228 -14.69 18.33 -2.86
N ILE A 229 -13.67 17.48 -2.99
CA ILE A 229 -13.56 16.51 -4.09
C ILE A 229 -14.72 15.51 -4.00
N SER A 230 -14.96 14.91 -2.83
CA SER A 230 -16.03 13.93 -2.64
C SER A 230 -17.41 14.50 -3.00
N GLN A 231 -17.66 15.79 -2.76
CA GLN A 231 -18.93 16.43 -3.10
C GLN A 231 -19.00 16.94 -4.55
N LYS A 232 -17.95 17.60 -5.05
CA LYS A 232 -18.02 18.37 -6.30
C LYS A 232 -17.66 17.59 -7.55
N ILE A 233 -17.08 16.41 -7.42
CA ILE A 233 -16.70 15.59 -8.56
C ILE A 233 -17.89 15.16 -9.44
N TYR A 234 -19.08 15.00 -8.86
CA TYR A 234 -20.30 14.65 -9.61
C TYR A 234 -20.77 15.75 -10.57
N TYR A 235 -20.41 17.01 -10.31
CA TYR A 235 -20.83 18.16 -11.10
C TYR A 235 -19.94 18.40 -12.32
N ILE A 236 -18.96 17.52 -12.56
CA ILE A 236 -18.10 17.59 -13.75
C ILE A 236 -18.89 17.17 -14.99
N PRO A 237 -18.91 17.99 -16.07
CA PRO A 237 -19.53 17.61 -17.34
C PRO A 237 -18.81 16.42 -18.01
N LYS A 238 -19.58 15.58 -18.71
CA LYS A 238 -19.04 14.57 -19.63
C LYS A 238 -18.20 15.27 -20.70
N ASN A 239 -17.09 14.64 -21.09
CA ASN A 239 -16.22 15.13 -22.16
C ASN A 239 -15.68 16.55 -21.98
N TRP A 240 -15.64 17.08 -20.75
CA TRP A 240 -15.21 18.46 -20.49
C TRP A 240 -13.85 18.83 -21.13
N LYS A 241 -12.88 17.90 -21.22
CA LYS A 241 -11.60 18.15 -21.91
C LYS A 241 -11.71 18.25 -23.44
N LYS A 242 -12.73 17.63 -24.04
CA LYS A 242 -12.94 17.57 -25.49
C LYS A 242 -13.88 18.67 -25.99
N THR A 243 -14.74 19.22 -25.14
CA THR A 243 -15.69 20.26 -25.51
C THR A 243 -14.99 21.62 -25.59
N ASP A 244 -15.10 22.30 -26.73
CA ASP A 244 -14.42 23.58 -26.97
C ASP A 244 -14.83 24.70 -25.99
N LEU A 245 -16.06 24.64 -25.46
CA LEU A 245 -16.58 25.55 -24.42
C LEU A 245 -15.75 25.54 -23.11
N TYR A 246 -15.09 24.43 -22.80
CA TYR A 246 -14.38 24.22 -21.53
C TYR A 246 -12.86 24.11 -21.70
N LYS A 247 -12.37 24.00 -22.94
CA LYS A 247 -10.97 23.71 -23.30
C LYS A 247 -9.95 24.74 -22.80
N LYS A 248 -10.37 25.97 -22.50
CA LYS A 248 -9.53 27.06 -21.98
C LYS A 248 -9.90 27.51 -20.55
N LYS A 249 -10.89 26.87 -19.92
CA LYS A 249 -11.37 27.22 -18.58
C LYS A 249 -10.82 26.23 -17.55
N LYS A 250 -10.52 26.71 -16.34
CA LYS A 250 -10.20 25.83 -15.20
C LYS A 250 -11.41 24.95 -14.89
N LEU A 251 -11.20 23.66 -14.63
CA LEU A 251 -12.27 22.70 -14.40
C LEU A 251 -13.26 23.14 -13.31
N LYS A 252 -12.75 23.77 -12.23
CA LYS A 252 -13.57 24.32 -11.14
C LYS A 252 -14.66 25.29 -11.63
N ASN A 253 -14.42 26.00 -12.72
CA ASN A 253 -15.34 26.98 -13.31
C ASN A 253 -16.27 26.35 -14.37
N CYS A 254 -16.13 25.05 -14.62
CA CYS A 254 -16.92 24.29 -15.60
C CYS A 254 -17.94 23.37 -14.91
N LEU A 255 -18.06 23.44 -13.58
CA LEU A 255 -19.02 22.66 -12.82
C LEU A 255 -20.44 23.10 -13.18
N THR A 256 -21.34 22.14 -13.37
CA THR A 256 -22.76 22.44 -13.57
C THR A 256 -23.43 22.80 -12.24
N GLU A 257 -24.53 23.54 -12.31
CA GLU A 257 -25.34 23.89 -11.14
C GLU A 257 -26.05 22.65 -10.58
N ASP A 258 -26.59 21.80 -11.47
CA ASP A 258 -27.29 20.56 -11.13
C ASP A 258 -26.62 19.32 -11.72
N ILE A 259 -26.88 18.16 -11.08
CA ILE A 259 -26.47 16.85 -11.57
C ILE A 259 -27.51 16.36 -12.58
N THR A 260 -27.08 16.21 -13.83
CA THR A 260 -27.93 15.77 -14.96
C THR A 260 -27.24 14.65 -15.75
N GLU A 261 -27.91 14.11 -16.76
CA GLU A 261 -27.30 13.12 -17.67
C GLU A 261 -26.06 13.62 -18.42
N LYS A 262 -25.84 14.94 -18.46
CA LYS A 262 -24.66 15.56 -19.06
C LYS A 262 -23.43 15.49 -18.14
N ASN A 263 -23.58 15.07 -16.89
CA ASN A 263 -22.50 14.93 -15.91
C ASN A 263 -21.85 13.54 -15.94
N ILE A 264 -20.63 13.42 -15.44
CA ILE A 264 -19.95 12.13 -15.38
C ILE A 264 -20.73 11.12 -14.53
N SER A 265 -20.75 9.86 -14.95
CA SER A 265 -21.48 8.81 -14.24
C SER A 265 -20.88 8.50 -12.88
N THR A 266 -21.69 7.98 -11.96
CA THR A 266 -21.25 7.47 -10.64
C THR A 266 -20.09 6.47 -10.77
N THR A 267 -20.11 5.61 -11.78
CA THR A 267 -19.02 4.68 -12.09
C THR A 267 -17.71 5.40 -12.42
N THR A 268 -17.79 6.50 -13.17
CA THR A 268 -16.64 7.34 -13.50
C THR A 268 -16.12 8.05 -12.26
N VAL A 269 -17.00 8.63 -11.44
CA VAL A 269 -16.64 9.25 -10.16
C VAL A 269 -15.90 8.26 -9.26
N LYS A 270 -16.44 7.05 -9.08
CA LYS A 270 -15.78 5.99 -8.28
C LYS A 270 -14.37 5.70 -8.77
N LYS A 271 -14.16 5.66 -10.10
CA LYS A 271 -12.82 5.44 -10.67
C LYS A 271 -11.87 6.58 -10.32
N TYR A 272 -12.33 7.82 -10.40
CA TYR A 272 -11.51 9.00 -10.09
C TYR A 272 -11.11 9.00 -8.61
N LEU A 273 -12.08 8.83 -7.71
CA LEU A 273 -11.84 8.81 -6.27
C LEU A 273 -10.93 7.64 -5.85
N ARG A 274 -11.08 6.45 -6.45
CA ARG A 274 -10.18 5.32 -6.19
C ARG A 274 -8.74 5.60 -6.63
N SER A 275 -8.56 6.17 -7.82
CA SER A 275 -7.23 6.53 -8.35
C SER A 275 -6.56 7.56 -7.43
N PHE A 276 -7.33 8.53 -6.94
CA PHE A 276 -6.86 9.54 -5.99
C PHE A 276 -6.54 8.96 -4.63
N LYS A 277 -7.37 8.07 -4.10
CA LYS A 277 -7.11 7.39 -2.83
C LYS A 277 -5.81 6.59 -2.89
N GLU A 278 -5.59 5.83 -3.96
CA GLU A 278 -4.36 5.06 -4.13
C GLU A 278 -3.12 5.98 -4.21
N PHE A 279 -3.23 7.10 -4.93
CA PHE A 279 -2.18 8.11 -5.00
C PHE A 279 -1.92 8.78 -3.64
N LEU A 280 -2.96 9.12 -2.88
CA LEU A 280 -2.83 9.67 -1.52
C LEU A 280 -2.17 8.68 -0.56
N THR A 281 -2.56 7.39 -0.60
CA THR A 281 -1.91 6.34 0.19
C THR A 281 -0.41 6.26 -0.14
N TYR A 282 -0.05 6.35 -1.42
CA TYR A 282 1.37 6.38 -1.80
C TYR A 282 2.08 7.65 -1.29
N ALA A 283 1.46 8.82 -1.44
CA ALA A 283 2.02 10.08 -0.97
C ALA A 283 2.22 10.08 0.55
N GLN A 284 1.28 9.51 1.29
CA GLN A 284 1.31 9.32 2.74
C GLN A 284 2.47 8.42 3.15
N ARG A 285 2.61 7.25 2.51
CA ARG A 285 3.73 6.32 2.78
C ARG A 285 5.10 6.95 2.59
N LYS A 286 5.21 7.91 1.67
CA LYS A 286 6.46 8.63 1.39
C LYS A 286 6.62 9.92 2.21
N GLY A 287 5.68 10.22 3.12
CA GLY A 287 5.74 11.37 4.02
C GLY A 287 5.38 12.71 3.39
N TYR A 288 4.74 12.73 2.21
CA TYR A 288 4.33 13.99 1.57
C TYR A 288 3.02 14.56 2.15
N VAL A 289 2.17 13.72 2.76
CA VAL A 289 0.86 14.11 3.28
C VAL A 289 0.56 13.45 4.62
N SER A 290 -0.27 14.11 5.44
CA SER A 290 -0.74 13.60 6.74
C SER A 290 -1.64 12.36 6.59
N LEU A 291 -1.58 11.46 7.58
CA LEU A 291 -2.45 10.27 7.68
C LEU A 291 -3.95 10.60 7.68
N ALA A 292 -4.33 11.77 8.21
CA ALA A 292 -5.73 12.16 8.35
C ALA A 292 -6.49 12.32 7.02
N LEU A 293 -5.78 12.59 5.92
CA LEU A 293 -6.39 12.90 4.62
C LEU A 293 -7.04 11.69 3.94
N ASN A 294 -6.59 10.47 4.26
CA ASN A 294 -7.08 9.25 3.62
C ASN A 294 -8.44 8.79 4.16
N VAL A 295 -8.76 9.19 5.41
CA VAL A 295 -10.01 8.82 6.11
C VAL A 295 -11.20 9.65 5.61
N GLN A 296 -10.96 10.86 5.13
CA GLN A 296 -12.01 11.82 4.74
C GLN A 296 -12.49 11.68 3.30
N LEU A 297 -11.83 10.86 2.48
CA LEU A 297 -12.28 10.64 1.11
C LEU A 297 -13.41 9.60 1.07
N GLU A 298 -14.65 10.08 1.01
CA GLU A 298 -15.83 9.22 0.87
C GLU A 298 -15.95 8.72 -0.58
N ILE A 299 -15.99 7.39 -0.74
CA ILE A 299 -16.23 6.72 -2.01
C ILE A 299 -17.59 6.02 -1.88
N PRO A 300 -18.56 6.27 -2.78
CA PRO A 300 -19.87 5.63 -2.68
C PRO A 300 -19.75 4.11 -2.77
N SER A 301 -20.61 3.42 -2.02
CA SER A 301 -20.71 1.95 -2.06
C SER A 301 -21.09 1.47 -3.47
N ARG A 302 -20.79 0.21 -3.79
CA ARG A 302 -21.25 -0.42 -5.03
C ARG A 302 -22.78 -0.47 -4.98
N GLU A 303 -23.45 0.27 -5.86
CA GLU A 303 -24.76 -0.16 -6.34
C GLU A 303 -24.55 -1.54 -6.97
N THR A 304 -25.42 -2.47 -6.63
CA THR A 304 -25.52 -3.80 -7.27
C THR A 304 -25.31 -3.64 -8.76
N ARG A 305 -24.36 -4.40 -9.34
CA ARG A 305 -24.14 -4.41 -10.80
C ARG A 305 -25.50 -4.48 -11.46
N GLU A 306 -25.79 -3.57 -12.39
CA GLU A 306 -26.85 -3.81 -13.37
C GLU A 306 -26.56 -5.18 -13.97
N SER A 307 -27.43 -6.13 -13.64
CA SER A 307 -27.41 -7.46 -14.23
C SER A 307 -27.79 -7.25 -15.68
N TYR A 308 -26.81 -7.27 -16.58
CA TYR A 308 -27.12 -7.38 -17.99
C TYR A 308 -27.76 -8.74 -18.20
N ASP A 309 -28.97 -8.76 -18.75
CA ASP A 309 -29.60 -10.01 -19.14
C ASP A 309 -28.71 -10.71 -20.17
N PRO A 310 -28.41 -12.00 -19.99
CA PRO A 310 -27.68 -12.75 -20.99
C PRO A 310 -28.49 -12.80 -22.28
N PHE A 311 -27.83 -12.69 -23.42
CA PHE A 311 -28.50 -12.87 -24.71
C PHE A 311 -29.20 -14.22 -24.77
N THR A 312 -30.48 -14.19 -25.10
CA THR A 312 -31.27 -15.39 -25.37
C THR A 312 -30.85 -16.02 -26.70
N LYS A 313 -31.14 -17.31 -26.85
CA LYS A 313 -30.86 -18.05 -28.10
C LYS A 313 -31.58 -17.43 -29.32
N ALA A 314 -32.74 -16.81 -29.12
CA ALA A 314 -33.48 -16.13 -30.18
C ALA A 314 -32.81 -14.82 -30.61
N GLU A 315 -32.32 -14.03 -29.64
CA GLU A 315 -31.57 -12.81 -29.92
C GLU A 315 -30.26 -13.10 -30.64
N LEU A 316 -29.52 -14.13 -30.21
CA LEU A 316 -28.30 -14.55 -30.90
C LEU A 316 -28.58 -14.97 -32.35
N LYS A 317 -29.66 -15.71 -32.62
CA LYS A 317 -30.06 -16.07 -34.00
C LYS A 317 -30.42 -14.85 -34.85
N ARG A 318 -30.93 -13.78 -34.24
CA ARG A 318 -31.25 -12.53 -34.93
C ARG A 318 -29.99 -11.70 -35.21
N ILE A 319 -29.06 -11.65 -34.26
CA ILE A 319 -27.77 -10.95 -34.38
C ILE A 319 -26.86 -11.64 -35.41
N PHE A 320 -26.81 -12.97 -35.37
CA PHE A 320 -26.02 -13.81 -36.28
C PHE A 320 -26.89 -14.41 -37.38
N ASN A 321 -27.90 -13.68 -37.88
CA ASN A 321 -28.71 -14.14 -38.99
C ASN A 321 -27.85 -14.14 -40.28
N PRO A 322 -27.57 -15.30 -40.88
CA PRO A 322 -26.71 -15.40 -42.06
C PRO A 322 -27.20 -14.56 -43.24
N GLU A 323 -28.51 -14.35 -43.38
CA GLU A 323 -29.09 -13.59 -44.50
C GLU A 323 -28.84 -12.08 -44.42
N THR A 324 -28.66 -11.55 -43.20
CA THR A 324 -28.43 -10.12 -42.95
C THR A 324 -27.04 -9.83 -42.44
N TYR A 325 -26.25 -10.86 -42.17
CA TYR A 325 -24.87 -10.70 -41.73
C TYR A 325 -24.05 -10.20 -42.93
N PRO A 326 -23.31 -9.09 -42.81
CA PRO A 326 -22.53 -8.59 -43.93
C PRO A 326 -21.44 -9.61 -44.28
N TYR A 327 -21.68 -10.38 -45.34
CA TYR A 327 -20.64 -11.14 -46.02
C TYR A 327 -19.60 -10.14 -46.50
N ARG A 328 -18.33 -10.37 -46.15
CA ARG A 328 -17.20 -9.66 -46.76
C ARG A 328 -16.92 -10.21 -48.15
#